data_AF-A0A5C6QJ28-F1
#
_entry.id   AF-A0A5C6QJ28-F1
#
_cell.length_a   1.000
_cell.length_b   1.000
_cell.length_c   1.000
_cell.angle_alpha   90.00
_cell.angle_beta   90.00
_cell.angle_gamma   90.00
#
_symmetry.space_group_name_H-M   'P 1'
#
loop_
_entity.id
_entity.type
_entity.pdbx_description
1 polymer ?
#
loop_
_entity_poly.entity_id
_entity_poly.type
_entity_poly.pdbx_seq_one_letter_code
_entity_poly.pdbx_strand_id
1 'polypeptide(L)'
;MSTQRIGELNANAVESWLSDNPVIPQSKGKPNRSAISRKFGITKSTWESNSRLKALWTKIQGRFVPKSNMINSSKSNTKITEDDVIALLNKKDDMIIQLQAELARTKSNAELLRRNLAAEELLILTGRYIPYNVLKDDSELDSELILNNEIT
;
A
#
# COMPACT_ATOMS: atom_id res chain seq x y z
N MET A 1 43.50 -1.56 1.63
CA MET A 1 42.31 -2.42 1.44
C MET A 1 42.37 -3.01 0.05
N SER A 2 42.30 -4.34 -0.11
CA SER A 2 42.29 -4.95 -1.45
C SER A 2 40.97 -4.66 -2.16
N THR A 3 41.00 -4.53 -3.48
CA THR A 3 39.82 -4.32 -4.34
C THR A 3 38.77 -5.43 -4.17
N GLN A 4 39.21 -6.66 -3.91
CA GLN A 4 38.34 -7.78 -3.58
C GLN A 4 37.52 -7.55 -2.30
N ARG A 5 38.18 -7.08 -1.23
CA ARG A 5 37.53 -6.82 0.06
C ARG A 5 36.49 -5.70 -0.02
N ILE A 6 36.76 -4.68 -0.85
CA ILE A 6 35.78 -3.61 -1.13
C ILE A 6 34.56 -4.17 -1.88
N GLY A 7 34.78 -5.05 -2.85
CA GLY A 7 33.70 -5.73 -3.56
C GLY A 7 32.82 -6.59 -2.65
N GLU A 8 33.41 -7.27 -1.67
CA GLU A 8 32.69 -8.08 -0.68
C GLU A 8 31.85 -7.23 0.28
N LEU A 9 32.39 -6.14 0.80
CA LEU A 9 31.65 -5.20 1.65
C LEU A 9 30.44 -4.62 0.90
N ASN A 10 30.64 -4.25 -0.36
CA ASN A 10 29.56 -3.75 -1.21
C ASN A 10 28.48 -4.82 -1.47
N ALA A 11 28.87 -6.08 -1.67
CA ALA A 11 27.93 -7.18 -1.84
C ALA A 11 27.09 -7.40 -0.57
N ASN A 12 27.72 -7.36 0.61
CA ASN A 12 27.01 -7.48 1.89
C ASN A 12 26.02 -6.32 2.10
N ALA A 13 26.40 -5.08 1.76
CA ALA A 13 25.52 -3.93 1.89
C ALA A 13 24.28 -4.02 0.97
N VAL A 14 24.48 -4.45 -0.28
CA VAL A 14 23.36 -4.68 -1.22
C VAL A 14 22.47 -5.82 -0.74
N GLU A 15 23.05 -6.91 -0.20
CA GLU A 15 22.29 -8.05 0.30
C GLU A 15 21.46 -7.71 1.54
N SER A 16 22.05 -7.02 2.52
CA SER A 16 21.33 -6.51 3.70
C SER A 16 20.17 -5.61 3.26
N TRP A 17 20.44 -4.69 2.34
CA TRP A 17 19.40 -3.81 1.82
C TRP A 17 18.27 -4.59 1.14
N LEU A 18 18.54 -5.65 0.37
CA LEU A 18 17.51 -6.45 -0.28
C LEU A 18 16.67 -7.29 0.70
N SER A 19 17.24 -7.65 1.85
CA SER A 19 16.52 -8.38 2.92
C SER A 19 15.43 -7.51 3.56
N ASP A 20 15.63 -6.19 3.62
CA ASP A 20 14.69 -5.23 4.19
C ASP A 20 13.51 -4.88 3.25
N ASN A 21 13.31 -5.66 2.18
CA ASN A 21 12.28 -5.47 1.14
C ASN A 21 12.11 -4.02 0.66
N PRO A 22 13.19 -3.40 0.15
CA PRO A 22 13.19 -1.99 -0.18
C PRO A 22 12.50 -1.71 -1.51
N VAL A 23 12.09 -0.45 -1.71
CA VAL A 23 11.66 0.02 -3.02
C VAL A 23 12.87 0.08 -3.97
N ILE A 24 12.88 -0.79 -4.97
CA ILE A 24 13.95 -0.86 -5.97
C ILE A 24 13.77 0.30 -6.97
N PRO A 25 14.79 1.16 -7.18
CA PRO A 25 14.73 2.22 -8.18
C PRO A 25 14.53 1.66 -9.60
N GLN A 26 13.65 2.29 -10.36
CA GLN A 26 13.26 1.81 -11.70
C GLN A 26 13.55 2.88 -12.77
N SER A 27 13.78 2.43 -13.99
CA SER A 27 13.85 3.29 -15.17
C SER A 27 13.23 2.55 -16.34
N LYS A 28 12.21 3.16 -16.96
CA LYS A 28 11.45 2.54 -18.07
C LYS A 28 10.92 1.14 -17.73
N GLY A 29 10.42 0.95 -16.51
CA GLY A 29 9.84 -0.33 -16.05
C GLY A 29 10.86 -1.45 -15.83
N LYS A 30 12.15 -1.16 -15.75
CA LYS A 30 13.21 -2.13 -15.40
C LYS A 30 14.00 -1.65 -14.18
N PRO A 31 14.57 -2.56 -13.38
CA PRO A 31 15.47 -2.20 -12.28
C PRO A 31 16.62 -1.33 -12.80
N ASN A 32 16.87 -0.21 -12.12
CA ASN A 32 17.90 0.75 -12.52
C ASN A 32 19.22 0.46 -11.81
N ARG A 33 20.11 -0.30 -12.46
CA ARG A 33 21.45 -0.63 -11.95
C ARG A 33 22.24 0.62 -11.58
N SER A 34 22.14 1.68 -12.36
CA SER A 34 22.91 2.93 -12.14
C SER A 34 22.45 3.68 -10.91
N ALA A 35 21.16 3.65 -10.57
CA ALA A 35 20.64 4.24 -9.34
C ALA A 35 21.11 3.46 -8.10
N ILE A 36 21.09 2.13 -8.16
CA ILE A 36 21.60 1.26 -7.08
C ILE A 36 23.11 1.44 -6.93
N SER A 37 23.84 1.52 -8.05
CA SER A 37 25.29 1.77 -8.06
C SER A 37 25.64 3.08 -7.37
N ARG A 38 24.88 4.16 -7.64
CA ARG A 38 25.06 5.45 -6.95
C ARG A 38 24.77 5.35 -5.45
N LYS A 39 23.73 4.62 -5.06
CA LYS A 39 23.35 4.43 -3.65
C LYS A 39 24.45 3.76 -2.82
N PHE A 40 25.13 2.78 -3.39
CA PHE A 40 26.15 1.99 -2.69
C PHE A 40 27.59 2.35 -3.08
N GLY A 41 27.81 3.39 -3.89
CA GLY A 41 29.14 3.77 -4.38
C GLY A 41 29.83 2.67 -5.22
N ILE A 42 29.07 1.80 -5.88
CA ILE A 42 29.60 0.65 -6.63
C ILE A 42 29.89 1.08 -8.07
N THR A 43 31.14 0.93 -8.52
CA THR A 43 31.51 1.21 -9.91
C THR A 43 31.05 0.12 -10.87
N LYS A 44 30.92 0.45 -12.17
CA LYS A 44 30.51 -0.50 -13.20
C LYS A 44 31.42 -1.74 -13.25
N SER A 45 32.74 -1.54 -13.16
CA SER A 45 33.73 -2.62 -13.17
C SER A 45 33.56 -3.57 -11.97
N THR A 46 33.23 -3.05 -10.79
CA THR A 46 33.05 -3.86 -9.57
C THR A 46 31.90 -4.86 -9.70
N TRP A 47 30.80 -4.45 -10.33
CA TRP A 47 29.69 -5.36 -10.66
C TRP A 47 30.08 -6.45 -11.66
N GLU A 48 31.03 -6.19 -12.56
CA GLU A 48 31.48 -7.12 -13.58
C GLU A 48 32.57 -8.07 -13.07
N SER A 49 33.38 -7.64 -12.11
CA SER A 49 34.45 -8.46 -11.53
C SER A 49 33.98 -9.31 -10.34
N ASN A 50 32.95 -8.89 -9.60
CA ASN A 50 32.47 -9.61 -8.42
C ASN A 50 31.28 -10.53 -8.77
N SER A 51 31.49 -11.84 -8.63
CA SER A 51 30.47 -12.87 -8.93
C SER A 51 29.23 -12.78 -8.03
N ARG A 52 29.39 -12.39 -6.77
CA ARG A 52 28.30 -12.27 -5.80
C ARG A 52 27.39 -11.09 -6.12
N LEU A 53 27.95 -9.95 -6.51
CA LEU A 53 27.18 -8.81 -7.02
C LEU A 53 26.41 -9.18 -8.30
N LYS A 54 26.99 -9.98 -9.20
CA LYS A 54 26.25 -10.50 -10.37
C LYS A 54 25.05 -11.34 -9.95
N ALA A 55 25.22 -12.26 -9.01
CA ALA A 55 24.13 -13.10 -8.51
C ALA A 55 23.01 -12.26 -7.87
N LEU A 56 23.36 -11.26 -7.06
CA LEU A 56 22.40 -10.32 -6.48
C LEU A 56 21.65 -9.52 -7.56
N TRP A 57 22.35 -9.09 -8.61
CA TRP A 57 21.72 -8.40 -9.73
C TRP A 57 20.73 -9.29 -10.48
N THR A 58 21.09 -10.56 -10.74
CA THR A 58 20.17 -11.54 -11.32
C THR A 58 18.94 -11.77 -10.43
N LYS A 59 19.11 -11.82 -9.10
CA LYS A 59 17.99 -11.92 -8.14
C LYS A 59 17.09 -10.69 -8.17
N ILE A 60 17.66 -9.48 -8.28
CA ILE A 60 16.90 -8.24 -8.46
C ILE A 60 16.10 -8.28 -9.76
N GLN A 61 16.71 -8.70 -10.87
CA GLN A 61 16.04 -8.81 -12.15
C GLN A 61 14.93 -9.89 -12.13
N GLY A 62 15.16 -11.02 -11.46
CA GLY A 62 14.20 -12.12 -11.34
C GLY A 62 13.00 -11.78 -10.45
N ARG A 63 13.18 -11.03 -9.36
CA ARG A 63 12.07 -10.48 -8.57
C ARG A 63 11.26 -9.44 -9.35
N PHE A 64 11.89 -8.83 -10.35
CA PHE A 64 11.30 -7.82 -11.20
C PHE A 64 10.81 -8.44 -12.51
N VAL A 65 9.96 -9.48 -12.43
CA VAL A 65 9.16 -9.89 -13.59
C VAL A 65 8.33 -8.66 -13.97
N PRO A 66 8.48 -8.11 -15.19
CA PRO A 66 7.72 -6.94 -15.59
C PRO A 66 6.24 -7.29 -15.45
N LYS A 67 5.44 -6.39 -14.86
CA LYS A 67 3.99 -6.57 -14.75
C LYS A 67 3.33 -6.88 -16.12
N SER A 68 3.99 -6.57 -17.24
CA SER A 68 3.57 -6.99 -18.59
C SER A 68 3.63 -8.51 -18.83
N ASN A 69 4.51 -9.25 -18.15
CA ASN A 69 4.61 -10.71 -18.27
C ASN A 69 3.71 -11.46 -17.28
N MET A 70 3.23 -10.83 -16.22
CA MET A 70 2.13 -11.41 -15.42
C MET A 70 0.82 -11.45 -16.21
N ILE A 71 0.61 -10.51 -17.15
CA ILE A 71 -0.53 -10.54 -18.07
C ILE A 71 -0.36 -11.65 -19.13
N ASN A 72 0.88 -12.00 -19.48
CA ASN A 72 1.16 -12.98 -20.54
C ASN A 72 1.42 -14.42 -20.05
N SER A 73 1.70 -14.66 -18.77
CA SER A 73 1.89 -16.02 -18.22
C SER A 73 0.57 -16.71 -17.87
N SER A 74 -0.52 -15.94 -17.78
CA SER A 74 -1.89 -16.45 -17.69
C SER A 74 -2.50 -16.60 -19.09
N LYS A 75 -1.80 -17.26 -20.02
CA LYS A 75 -2.48 -17.96 -21.13
C LYS A 75 -3.11 -19.26 -20.62
N SER A 76 -3.86 -19.15 -19.53
CA SER A 76 -4.99 -20.03 -19.27
C SER A 76 -6.03 -19.64 -20.31
N ASN A 77 -6.60 -20.62 -20.98
CA ASN A 77 -7.48 -20.46 -22.13
C ASN A 77 -8.88 -19.93 -21.76
N THR A 78 -8.95 -18.97 -20.83
CA THR A 78 -10.18 -18.29 -20.42
C THR A 78 -10.35 -17.09 -21.33
N LYS A 79 -11.21 -17.24 -22.34
CA LYS A 79 -11.73 -16.10 -23.11
C LYS A 79 -12.51 -15.22 -22.12
N ILE A 80 -11.83 -14.24 -21.52
CA ILE A 80 -12.50 -13.16 -20.78
C ILE A 80 -13.41 -12.48 -21.79
N THR A 81 -14.72 -12.59 -21.60
CA THR A 81 -15.71 -11.92 -22.45
C THR A 81 -15.84 -10.46 -22.02
N GLU A 82 -16.42 -9.61 -22.87
CA GLU A 82 -16.76 -8.24 -22.48
C GLU A 82 -17.69 -8.24 -21.24
N ASP A 83 -18.56 -9.25 -21.14
CA ASP A 83 -19.45 -9.44 -19.98
C ASP A 83 -18.68 -9.72 -18.68
N ASP A 84 -17.58 -10.49 -18.74
CA ASP A 84 -16.72 -10.74 -17.56
C ASP A 84 -16.04 -9.46 -17.07
N VAL A 85 -15.68 -8.56 -17.99
CA VAL A 85 -15.08 -7.27 -17.66
C VAL A 85 -16.10 -6.33 -17.04
N ILE A 86 -17.32 -6.28 -17.59
CA ILE A 86 -18.42 -5.48 -17.06
C ILE A 86 -18.83 -5.98 -15.67
N ALA A 87 -18.95 -7.29 -15.47
CA ALA A 87 -19.25 -7.87 -14.16
C ALA A 87 -18.17 -7.53 -13.11
N LEU A 88 -16.90 -7.53 -13.50
CA LEU A 88 -15.80 -7.15 -12.62
C LEU A 88 -15.79 -5.65 -12.30
N LEU A 89 -16.16 -4.79 -13.26
CA LEU A 89 -16.32 -3.35 -13.06
C LEU A 89 -17.45 -3.07 -12.09
N ASN A 90 -18.63 -3.64 -12.31
CA ASN A 90 -19.78 -3.49 -11.40
C ASN A 90 -19.44 -3.93 -9.98
N LYS A 91 -18.80 -5.10 -9.83
CA LYS A 91 -18.37 -5.58 -8.51
C LYS A 91 -17.38 -4.64 -7.82
N LYS A 92 -16.52 -3.97 -8.59
CA LYS A 92 -15.59 -2.97 -8.05
C LYS A 92 -16.32 -1.71 -7.64
N ASP A 93 -17.27 -1.24 -8.44
CA ASP A 93 -18.08 -0.07 -8.12
C ASP A 93 -18.92 -0.30 -6.86
N ASP A 94 -19.54 -1.47 -6.73
CA ASP A 94 -20.25 -1.88 -5.51
C ASP A 94 -19.33 -1.87 -4.28
N MET A 95 -18.12 -2.40 -4.43
CA MET A 95 -17.12 -2.41 -3.36
C MET A 95 -16.67 -0.99 -2.99
N ILE A 96 -16.53 -0.10 -3.98
CA ILE A 96 -16.19 1.31 -3.74
C ILE A 96 -17.30 2.00 -2.95
N ILE A 97 -18.56 1.78 -3.33
CA ILE A 97 -19.72 2.35 -2.63
C ILE A 97 -19.75 1.86 -1.17
N GLN A 98 -19.56 0.55 -0.94
CA GLN A 98 -19.52 -0.02 0.41
C GLN A 98 -18.38 0.57 1.25
N LEU A 99 -17.17 0.68 0.68
CA LEU A 99 -16.02 1.26 1.38
C LEU A 99 -16.21 2.76 1.66
N GLN A 100 -16.85 3.51 0.77
CA GLN A 100 -17.18 4.91 1.00
C GLN A 100 -18.21 5.07 2.13
N ALA A 101 -19.23 4.22 2.16
CA ALA A 101 -20.22 4.21 3.25
C ALA A 101 -19.59 3.83 4.60
N GLU A 102 -18.72 2.82 4.62
CA GLU A 102 -17.99 2.43 5.81
C GLU A 102 -17.07 3.55 6.31
N LEU A 103 -16.33 4.19 5.40
CA LEU A 103 -15.46 5.33 5.71
C LEU A 103 -16.26 6.50 6.29
N ALA A 104 -17.44 6.80 5.74
CA ALA A 104 -18.31 7.84 6.28
C ALA A 104 -18.76 7.50 7.72
N ARG A 105 -19.20 6.26 7.97
CA ARG A 105 -19.59 5.78 9.30
C ARG A 105 -18.43 5.84 10.29
N THR A 106 -17.25 5.35 9.91
CA THR A 106 -16.07 5.38 10.79
C THR A 106 -15.64 6.81 11.12
N LYS A 107 -15.72 7.74 10.14
CA LYS A 107 -15.44 9.16 10.39
C LYS A 107 -16.44 9.78 11.37
N SER A 108 -17.74 9.50 11.22
CA SER A 108 -18.76 9.99 12.15
C SER A 108 -18.50 9.49 13.57
N ASN A 109 -18.26 8.18 13.72
CA ASN A 109 -17.95 7.57 15.01
C ASN A 109 -16.69 8.16 15.66
N ALA A 110 -15.66 8.44 14.86
CA ALA A 110 -14.43 9.05 15.37
C ALA A 110 -14.68 10.48 15.89
N GLU A 111 -15.46 11.29 15.18
CA GLU A 111 -15.85 12.63 15.65
C GLU A 111 -16.71 12.57 16.91
N LEU A 112 -17.67 11.65 16.98
CA LEU A 112 -18.48 11.44 18.18
C LEU A 112 -17.63 11.04 19.39
N LEU A 113 -16.69 10.10 19.22
CA LEU A 113 -15.77 9.71 20.28
C LEU A 113 -14.89 10.88 20.72
N ARG A 114 -14.44 11.72 19.79
CA ARG A 114 -13.67 12.93 20.10
C ARG A 114 -14.49 13.93 20.91
N ARG A 115 -15.78 14.12 20.59
CA ARG A 115 -16.71 14.96 21.33
C ARG A 115 -16.98 14.40 22.73
N ASN A 116 -17.19 13.08 22.85
CA ASN A 116 -17.36 12.41 24.14
C ASN A 116 -16.13 12.59 25.03
N LEU A 117 -14.92 12.39 24.49
CA LEU A 117 -13.68 12.61 25.23
C LEU A 117 -13.59 14.05 25.75
N ALA A 118 -13.86 15.03 24.90
CA ALA A 118 -13.86 16.45 25.31
C ALA A 118 -14.92 16.75 26.39
N ALA A 119 -16.08 16.11 26.33
CA ALA A 119 -17.13 16.24 27.34
C ALA A 119 -16.73 15.60 28.68
N GLU A 120 -16.06 14.44 28.65
CA GLU A 120 -15.50 13.79 29.84
C GLU A 120 -14.40 14.66 30.48
N GLU A 121 -13.49 15.22 29.68
CA GLU A 121 -12.47 16.16 30.16
C GLU A 121 -13.11 17.39 30.81
N LEU A 122 -14.15 17.96 30.20
CA LEU A 122 -14.88 19.09 30.77
C LEU A 122 -15.54 18.72 32.11
N LEU A 123 -16.17 17.54 32.19
CA LEU A 123 -16.78 17.05 33.42
C LEU A 123 -15.75 16.89 34.53
N ILE A 124 -14.59 16.33 34.23
CA ILE A 124 -13.48 16.16 35.19
C ILE A 124 -12.97 17.52 35.68
N LEU A 125 -12.79 18.49 34.77
CA LEU A 125 -12.21 19.79 35.09
C LEU A 125 -13.18 20.75 35.78
N THR A 126 -14.47 20.68 35.44
CA THR A 126 -15.46 21.70 35.84
C THR A 126 -16.65 21.16 36.61
N GLY A 127 -16.82 19.83 36.68
CA GLY A 127 -18.00 19.18 37.25
C GLY A 127 -19.27 19.34 36.42
N ARG A 128 -19.21 19.91 35.21
CA ARG A 128 -20.37 20.14 34.35
C ARG A 128 -20.55 19.01 33.36
N TYR A 129 -21.72 18.38 33.38
CA TYR A 129 -22.10 17.29 32.49
C TYR A 129 -22.70 17.82 31.17
N ILE A 130 -22.26 17.26 30.03
CA ILE A 130 -22.88 17.48 28.73
C ILE A 130 -23.65 16.21 28.32
N PRO A 131 -24.97 16.30 28.10
CA PRO A 131 -25.77 15.17 27.64
C PRO A 131 -25.36 14.65 26.25
N TYR A 132 -25.41 13.32 26.07
CA TYR A 132 -25.03 12.66 24.82
C TYR A 132 -25.81 13.12 23.58
N ASN A 133 -27.10 13.46 23.74
CA ASN A 133 -27.92 13.98 22.63
C ASN A 133 -27.47 15.34 22.12
N VAL A 134 -26.66 16.09 22.88
CA VAL A 134 -26.03 17.35 22.42
C VAL A 134 -24.73 17.07 21.66
N LEU A 135 -24.10 15.92 21.92
CA LEU A 135 -22.84 15.52 21.29
C LEU A 135 -23.08 14.82 19.95
N LYS A 136 -24.23 14.12 19.82
CA LYS A 136 -24.71 13.51 18.58
C LYS A 136 -25.14 14.63 17.62
N ASP A 137 -24.62 14.62 16.40
CA ASP A 137 -25.06 15.55 15.34
C ASP A 137 -26.38 15.05 14.73
N ASP A 138 -27.33 15.95 14.47
CA ASP A 138 -28.64 15.59 13.89
C ASP A 138 -28.52 14.94 12.49
N SER A 139 -27.36 15.08 11.82
CA SER A 139 -27.07 14.45 10.53
C SER A 139 -26.97 12.92 10.56
N GLU A 140 -26.91 12.29 11.74
CA GLU A 140 -26.91 10.82 11.87
C GLU A 140 -28.31 10.20 11.70
N LEU A 141 -29.40 10.97 11.79
CA LEU A 141 -30.76 10.46 11.59
C LEU A 141 -31.04 10.04 10.14
N ASP A 142 -30.42 10.72 9.17
CA ASP A 142 -30.63 10.43 7.74
C ASP A 142 -29.93 9.14 7.30
N SER A 143 -28.86 8.73 7.99
CA SER A 143 -28.10 7.52 7.64
C SER A 143 -28.75 6.23 8.14
N GLU A 144 -29.57 6.29 9.20
CA GLU A 144 -30.35 5.13 9.69
C GLU A 144 -31.66 4.95 8.91
N LEU A 145 -32.24 6.01 8.35
CA LEU A 145 -33.49 5.93 7.57
C LEU A 145 -33.31 5.32 6.17
N ILE A 146 -32.13 5.47 5.55
CA ILE A 146 -31.88 4.92 4.21
C ILE A 146 -31.83 3.38 4.23
N LEU A 147 -31.46 2.75 5.35
CA LEU A 147 -31.33 1.28 5.42
C LEU A 147 -32.66 0.55 5.65
N ASN A 148 -33.71 1.25 6.11
CA ASN A 148 -34.99 0.62 6.48
C ASN A 148 -36.06 0.68 5.37
N ASN A 149 -35.77 1.34 4.23
CA ASN A 149 -36.73 1.53 3.14
C ASN A 149 -36.47 0.67 1.88
N GLU A 150 -35.49 -0.26 1.90
CA GLU A 150 -35.22 -1.18 0.77
C GLU A 150 -35.70 -2.62 1.00
N ILE A 151 -36.60 -2.85 1.98
CA ILE A 151 -37.26 -4.15 2.17
C ILE A 151 -38.77 -3.95 2.18
N THR A 152 -39.37 -3.73 1.01
CA THR A 152 -40.77 -4.11 0.72
C THR A 152 -40.92 -4.39 -0.77
#